data_AF-A0A955R7X7-F1
#
_entry.id   AF-A0A955R7X7-F1
#
_cell.length_a   1.000
_cell.length_b   1.000
_cell.length_c   1.000
_cell.angle_alpha   90.00
_cell.angle_beta   90.00
_cell.angle_gamma   90.00
#
_symmetry.space_group_name_H-M   'P 1'
#
loop_
_entity.id
_entity.type
_entity.pdbx_description
1 polymer ?
#
loop_
_entity_poly.entity_id
_entity_poly.type
_entity_poly.pdbx_seq_one_letter_code
_entity_poly.pdbx_strand_id
1 'polypeptide(L)'
;MSESTLQKLVGLARRAVRDLGGEATDAQLELWATDVHESMSAGGRSFHDVGHVFDVAEGGNAVQVLAALFHDTVYMQVDGGLPSRLVDVLGDAFHVGPDGVALVIGDDPWKARLAQIFGFVDGQVLSPFAGLNELLSALFAVRRLHDVLPVDATVRVAVCIEATIPFRSAPGEGVSDALLARVEGLGLALDAVQAVKDAVGLANQDVANFAFADTARFLDNTWQLLPESNTQLRVRVYTIDQYHLAMKKMRGFFGFLKAEVVFRGFRGAPSPARLDALRAAAARNIELAHHYLTAKLLAASLLQAIA
;
A
#
# COMPACT_ATOMS: atom_id res chain seq x y z
N MET A 1 23.42 4.06 22.07
CA MET A 1 21.98 3.78 22.28
C MET A 1 21.34 3.68 20.90
N SER A 2 20.62 2.60 20.60
CA SER A 2 19.91 2.46 19.33
C SER A 2 18.68 3.37 19.31
N GLU A 3 18.45 4.06 18.21
CA GLU A 3 17.25 4.90 17.99
C GLU A 3 15.98 4.03 18.03
N SER A 4 14.96 4.48 18.77
CA SER A 4 13.65 3.80 18.83
C SER A 4 12.86 3.95 17.52
N THR A 5 11.88 3.07 17.28
CA THR A 5 11.02 3.13 16.08
C THR A 5 10.33 4.49 15.93
N LEU A 6 9.77 5.04 17.02
CA LEU A 6 9.12 6.36 17.00
C LEU A 6 10.11 7.48 16.64
N GLN A 7 11.32 7.45 17.21
CA GLN A 7 12.36 8.44 16.87
C GLN A 7 12.77 8.37 15.39
N LYS A 8 12.88 7.15 14.83
CA LYS A 8 13.15 6.96 13.39
C LYS A 8 12.04 7.55 12.52
N LEU A 9 10.77 7.28 12.86
CA LEU A 9 9.61 7.82 12.14
C LEU A 9 9.58 9.36 12.19
N VAL A 10 9.76 9.95 13.38
CA VAL A 10 9.89 11.41 13.55
C VAL A 10 11.05 11.96 12.71
N GLY A 11 12.21 11.29 12.74
CA GLY A 11 13.38 11.69 11.98
C GLY A 11 13.15 11.68 10.47
N LEU A 12 12.48 10.65 9.95
CA LEU A 12 12.11 10.55 8.54
C LEU A 12 11.12 11.65 8.14
N ALA A 13 10.03 11.81 8.89
CA ALA A 13 9.01 12.81 8.64
C ALA A 13 9.60 14.23 8.66
N ARG A 14 10.39 14.56 9.68
CA ARG A 14 11.01 15.89 9.83
C ARG A 14 11.92 16.23 8.66
N ARG A 15 12.77 15.28 8.24
CA ARG A 15 13.66 15.49 7.09
C ARG A 15 12.85 15.69 5.82
N ALA A 16 11.88 14.82 5.55
CA ALA A 16 11.09 14.88 4.33
C ALA A 16 10.24 16.17 4.25
N VAL A 17 9.61 16.60 5.36
CA VAL A 17 8.87 17.86 5.42
C VAL A 17 9.77 19.05 5.08
N ARG A 18 10.93 19.14 5.74
CA ARG A 18 11.88 20.24 5.52
C ARG A 18 12.40 20.25 4.08
N ASP A 19 12.73 19.08 3.53
CA ASP A 19 13.26 18.97 2.16
C ASP A 19 12.18 19.30 1.09
N LEU A 20 10.90 19.25 1.46
CA LEU A 20 9.76 19.72 0.65
C LEU A 20 9.36 21.17 0.94
N GLY A 21 10.14 21.89 1.75
CA GLY A 21 9.91 23.30 2.06
C GLY A 21 8.77 23.57 3.05
N GLY A 22 8.32 22.55 3.78
CA GLY A 22 7.35 22.71 4.86
C GLY A 22 7.98 22.87 6.23
N GLU A 23 7.15 23.20 7.22
CA GLU A 23 7.54 23.34 8.62
C GLU A 23 6.51 22.68 9.53
N ALA A 24 6.92 21.60 10.20
CA ALA A 24 6.09 20.88 11.16
C ALA A 24 6.64 21.10 12.57
N THR A 25 5.74 21.33 13.52
CA THR A 25 6.07 21.34 14.94
C THR A 25 6.46 19.93 15.43
N ASP A 26 7.22 19.85 16.51
CA ASP A 26 7.56 18.56 17.12
C ASP A 26 6.31 17.78 17.55
N ALA A 27 5.28 18.47 18.05
CA ALA A 27 4.01 17.84 18.40
C ALA A 27 3.30 17.20 17.19
N GLN A 28 3.32 17.86 16.02
CA GLN A 28 2.77 17.28 14.78
C GLN A 28 3.57 16.04 14.36
N LEU A 29 4.91 16.11 14.39
CA LEU A 29 5.77 15.00 14.00
C LEU A 29 5.60 13.79 14.92
N GLU A 30 5.51 14.01 16.24
CA GLU A 30 5.25 12.97 17.23
C GLU A 30 3.87 12.34 17.06
N LEU A 31 2.84 13.16 16.81
CA LEU A 31 1.50 12.68 16.51
C LEU A 31 1.50 11.78 15.28
N TRP A 32 2.14 12.19 14.18
CA TRP A 32 2.19 11.38 12.96
C TRP A 32 2.97 10.09 13.16
N ALA A 33 4.10 10.13 13.87
CA ALA A 33 4.87 8.93 14.17
C ALA A 33 4.07 7.94 15.02
N THR A 34 3.28 8.42 15.98
CA THR A 34 2.39 7.61 16.81
C THR A 34 1.23 7.05 15.98
N ASP A 35 0.64 7.88 15.11
CA ASP A 35 -0.38 7.47 14.15
C ASP A 35 0.14 6.37 13.22
N VAL A 36 1.31 6.51 12.61
CA VAL A 36 1.87 5.45 11.77
C VAL A 36 2.17 4.19 12.58
N HIS A 37 2.85 4.34 13.71
CA HIS A 37 3.28 3.22 14.53
C HIS A 37 2.11 2.36 15.02
N GLU A 38 1.08 2.92 15.65
CA GLU A 38 -0.01 2.07 16.18
C GLU A 38 -0.88 1.48 15.07
N SER A 39 -1.02 2.17 13.91
CA SER A 39 -1.81 1.66 12.78
C SER A 39 -1.15 0.41 12.21
N MET A 40 0.18 0.44 12.12
CA MET A 40 0.97 -0.64 11.53
C MET A 40 1.49 -1.64 12.56
N SER A 41 1.17 -1.46 13.84
CA SER A 41 1.46 -2.44 14.91
C SER A 41 0.21 -3.19 15.38
N ALA A 42 -0.92 -3.03 14.70
CA ALA A 42 -2.14 -3.75 15.02
C ALA A 42 -1.93 -5.27 14.85
N GLY A 43 -2.56 -6.09 15.70
CA GLY A 43 -2.27 -7.54 15.76
C GLY A 43 -2.58 -8.35 14.49
N GLY A 44 -3.22 -7.74 13.48
CA GLY A 44 -3.43 -8.33 12.16
C GLY A 44 -2.32 -8.05 11.14
N ARG A 45 -1.42 -7.09 11.43
CA ARG A 45 -0.32 -6.66 10.56
C ARG A 45 0.89 -7.53 10.83
N SER A 46 1.17 -8.47 9.92
CA SER A 46 2.31 -9.38 10.03
C SER A 46 3.33 -9.14 8.92
N PHE A 47 2.88 -8.64 7.78
CA PHE A 47 3.72 -8.23 6.65
C PHE A 47 3.73 -6.71 6.53
N HIS A 48 2.57 -6.05 6.49
CA HIS A 48 2.48 -4.59 6.41
C HIS A 48 2.60 -3.96 7.81
N ASP A 49 3.75 -4.20 8.45
CA ASP A 49 4.11 -3.70 9.78
C ASP A 49 4.96 -2.41 9.73
N VAL A 50 5.34 -1.86 10.89
CA VAL A 50 6.17 -0.65 10.92
C VAL A 50 7.58 -0.86 10.32
N GLY A 51 8.06 -2.10 10.24
CA GLY A 51 9.29 -2.45 9.54
C GLY A 51 9.16 -2.23 8.04
N HIS A 52 8.02 -2.62 7.45
CA HIS A 52 7.69 -2.38 6.04
C HIS A 52 7.84 -0.92 5.64
N VAL A 53 7.42 0.02 6.50
CA VAL A 53 7.59 1.47 6.28
C VAL A 53 9.05 1.83 6.00
N PHE A 54 9.99 1.26 6.74
CA PHE A 54 11.40 1.56 6.57
C PHE A 54 11.97 0.94 5.29
N ASP A 55 11.55 -0.27 4.95
CA ASP A 55 11.94 -0.94 3.71
C ASP A 55 11.42 -0.18 2.48
N VAL A 56 10.19 0.36 2.55
CA VAL A 56 9.59 1.15 1.47
C VAL A 56 10.17 2.56 1.36
N ALA A 57 10.53 3.18 2.49
CA ALA A 57 11.14 4.50 2.50
C ALA A 57 12.62 4.50 2.07
N GLU A 58 13.28 3.34 2.08
CA GLU A 58 14.71 3.22 1.81
C GLU A 58 15.08 3.73 0.40
N GLY A 59 16.03 4.68 0.35
CA GLY A 59 16.51 5.25 -0.91
C GLY A 59 15.51 6.17 -1.65
N GLY A 60 14.32 6.39 -1.09
CA GLY A 60 13.30 7.27 -1.66
C GLY A 60 13.61 8.76 -1.49
N ASN A 61 13.06 9.58 -2.39
CA ASN A 61 13.06 11.03 -2.24
C ASN A 61 12.06 11.48 -1.14
N ALA A 62 12.05 12.77 -0.78
CA ALA A 62 11.22 13.26 0.31
C ALA A 62 9.70 13.00 0.13
N VAL A 63 9.19 13.05 -1.11
CA VAL A 63 7.78 12.70 -1.39
C VAL A 63 7.54 11.21 -1.14
N GLN A 64 8.43 10.37 -1.66
CA GLN A 64 8.34 8.91 -1.50
C GLN A 64 8.46 8.50 -0.04
N VAL A 65 9.31 9.17 0.74
CA VAL A 65 9.44 8.93 2.19
C VAL A 65 8.11 9.24 2.89
N LEU A 66 7.50 10.41 2.67
CA LEU A 66 6.20 10.70 3.29
C LEU A 66 5.12 9.73 2.84
N ALA A 67 5.06 9.40 1.55
CA ALA A 67 4.10 8.42 1.05
C ALA A 67 4.31 7.03 1.68
N ALA A 68 5.55 6.58 1.82
CA ALA A 68 5.90 5.32 2.50
C ALA A 68 5.42 5.30 3.96
N LEU A 69 5.57 6.42 4.69
CA LEU A 69 5.07 6.54 6.07
C LEU A 69 3.56 6.32 6.17
N PHE A 70 2.78 6.76 5.17
CA PHE A 70 1.32 6.80 5.27
C PHE A 70 0.57 5.73 4.48
N HIS A 71 1.14 5.14 3.43
CA HIS A 71 0.38 4.35 2.43
C HIS A 71 -0.44 3.19 2.99
N ASP A 72 0.01 2.56 4.08
CA ASP A 72 -0.64 1.42 4.74
C ASP A 72 -1.26 1.73 6.12
N THR A 73 -1.40 3.02 6.46
CA THR A 73 -1.95 3.44 7.75
C THR A 73 -3.41 3.07 7.97
N VAL A 74 -4.16 2.82 6.89
CA VAL A 74 -5.52 2.29 6.91
C VAL A 74 -5.56 0.96 6.15
N TYR A 75 -6.08 -0.11 6.78
CA TYR A 75 -6.28 -1.40 6.13
C TYR A 75 -7.55 -2.07 6.64
N MET A 76 -8.70 -1.56 6.19
CA MET A 76 -10.02 -1.85 6.75
C MET A 76 -10.33 -3.34 6.87
N GLN A 77 -10.04 -4.12 5.82
CA GLN A 77 -10.30 -5.56 5.81
C GLN A 77 -9.37 -6.36 6.74
N VAL A 78 -8.17 -5.84 7.01
CA VAL A 78 -7.22 -6.48 7.92
C VAL A 78 -7.55 -6.08 9.34
N ASP A 79 -7.79 -4.81 9.61
CA ASP A 79 -7.98 -4.29 10.96
C ASP A 79 -9.41 -4.51 11.48
N GLY A 80 -10.34 -4.95 10.62
CA GLY A 80 -11.73 -5.23 10.99
C GLY A 80 -12.60 -3.97 11.06
N GLY A 81 -12.23 -2.93 10.32
CA GLY A 81 -12.85 -1.61 10.34
C GLY A 81 -11.81 -0.51 10.51
N LEU A 82 -12.30 0.71 10.73
CA LEU A 82 -11.43 1.86 10.94
C LEU A 82 -11.00 1.93 12.42
N PRO A 83 -9.70 2.09 12.73
CA PRO A 83 -9.25 2.33 14.09
C PRO A 83 -9.95 3.55 14.70
N SER A 84 -10.37 3.47 15.97
CA SER A 84 -11.18 4.51 16.63
C SER A 84 -10.61 5.92 16.51
N ARG A 85 -9.29 6.07 16.67
CA ARG A 85 -8.59 7.37 16.53
C ARG A 85 -8.61 7.95 15.11
N LEU A 86 -8.77 7.10 14.10
CA LEU A 86 -8.87 7.55 12.72
C LEU A 86 -10.30 7.93 12.35
N VAL A 87 -11.31 7.53 13.14
CA VAL A 87 -12.72 7.87 12.91
C VAL A 87 -12.92 9.38 12.90
N ASP A 88 -12.32 10.11 13.83
CA ASP A 88 -12.41 11.58 13.87
C ASP A 88 -11.73 12.23 12.65
N VAL A 89 -10.77 11.54 12.04
CA VAL A 89 -9.97 12.04 10.91
C VAL A 89 -10.44 11.51 9.57
N LEU A 90 -11.35 10.54 9.49
CA LEU A 90 -11.77 9.92 8.22
C LEU A 90 -13.26 9.58 8.15
N GLY A 91 -14.00 9.68 9.26
CA GLY A 91 -15.38 9.21 9.36
C GLY A 91 -16.38 9.95 8.48
N ASP A 92 -16.04 11.14 8.00
CA ASP A 92 -16.83 11.93 7.05
C ASP A 92 -16.49 11.61 5.58
N ALA A 93 -15.54 10.71 5.31
CA ALA A 93 -15.09 10.38 3.97
C ALA A 93 -15.81 9.18 3.36
N PHE A 94 -16.61 8.45 4.14
CA PHE A 94 -17.32 7.28 3.65
C PHE A 94 -18.59 6.98 4.43
N HIS A 95 -19.48 6.21 3.81
CA HIS A 95 -20.61 5.58 4.45
C HIS A 95 -20.42 4.05 4.42
N VAL A 96 -20.53 3.40 5.58
CA VAL A 96 -20.52 1.93 5.66
C VAL A 96 -21.97 1.45 5.58
N GLY A 97 -22.31 0.82 4.46
CA GLY A 97 -23.63 0.27 4.19
C GLY A 97 -23.60 -1.24 3.97
N PRO A 98 -24.77 -1.86 3.69
CA PRO A 98 -24.88 -3.29 3.41
C PRO A 98 -24.08 -3.71 2.16
N ASP A 99 -23.94 -2.80 1.19
CA ASP A 99 -23.24 -3.04 -0.07
C ASP A 99 -21.72 -2.83 0.02
N GLY A 100 -21.22 -2.30 1.16
CA GLY A 100 -19.81 -2.03 1.39
C GLY A 100 -19.54 -0.59 1.83
N VAL A 101 -18.33 -0.11 1.53
CA VAL A 101 -17.87 1.25 1.90
C VAL A 101 -18.05 2.18 0.70
N ALA A 102 -19.00 3.12 0.79
CA ALA A 102 -19.25 4.12 -0.26
C ALA A 102 -18.48 5.41 0.02
N LEU A 103 -17.78 5.93 -0.99
CA LEU A 103 -17.03 7.20 -0.91
C LEU A 103 -17.99 8.39 -0.74
N VAL A 104 -17.63 9.33 0.14
CA VAL A 104 -18.33 10.61 0.32
C VAL A 104 -17.34 11.74 0.09
N ILE A 105 -17.48 12.44 -1.04
CA ILE A 105 -16.64 13.58 -1.42
C ILE A 105 -17.19 14.87 -0.79
N GLY A 106 -18.48 15.16 -0.99
CA GLY A 106 -19.08 16.42 -0.55
C GLY A 106 -18.36 17.66 -1.10
N ASP A 107 -18.34 18.74 -0.30
CA ASP A 107 -17.71 20.02 -0.69
C ASP A 107 -16.22 20.13 -0.29
N ASP A 108 -15.60 19.03 0.17
CA ASP A 108 -14.19 19.03 0.60
C ASP A 108 -13.25 19.02 -0.64
N PRO A 109 -12.48 20.09 -0.88
CA PRO A 109 -11.64 20.19 -2.06
C PRO A 109 -10.48 19.17 -2.06
N TRP A 110 -10.06 18.67 -0.90
CA TRP A 110 -9.04 17.61 -0.82
C TRP A 110 -9.62 16.25 -1.16
N LYS A 111 -10.85 15.95 -0.71
CA LYS A 111 -11.55 14.72 -1.14
C LYS A 111 -11.80 14.73 -2.64
N ALA A 112 -12.18 15.87 -3.22
CA ALA A 112 -12.39 15.98 -4.66
C ALA A 112 -11.09 15.72 -5.45
N ARG A 113 -9.96 16.29 -5.02
CA ARG A 113 -8.65 16.03 -5.64
C ARG A 113 -8.22 14.57 -5.50
N LEU A 114 -8.42 13.96 -4.33
CA LEU A 114 -8.08 12.55 -4.11
C LEU A 114 -8.94 11.63 -4.96
N ALA A 115 -10.26 11.85 -5.00
CA ALA A 115 -11.15 11.10 -5.87
C ALA A 115 -10.70 11.20 -7.33
N GLN A 116 -10.32 12.40 -7.79
CA GLN A 116 -9.77 12.57 -9.13
C GLN A 116 -8.44 11.81 -9.33
N ILE A 117 -7.47 11.90 -8.41
CA ILE A 117 -6.18 11.18 -8.50
C ILE A 117 -6.40 9.67 -8.61
N PHE A 118 -7.33 9.13 -7.81
CA PHE A 118 -7.66 7.71 -7.76
C PHE A 118 -8.62 7.26 -8.87
N GLY A 119 -9.26 8.20 -9.58
CA GLY A 119 -10.25 7.90 -10.61
C GLY A 119 -11.58 7.40 -10.04
N PHE A 120 -11.94 7.85 -8.84
CA PHE A 120 -13.21 7.55 -8.18
C PHE A 120 -14.20 8.70 -8.29
N VAL A 121 -15.48 8.37 -8.08
CA VAL A 121 -16.59 9.33 -8.07
C VAL A 121 -17.36 9.27 -6.76
N ASP A 122 -18.12 10.32 -6.47
CA ASP A 122 -18.95 10.40 -5.27
C ASP A 122 -19.98 9.27 -5.22
N GLY A 123 -20.19 8.71 -4.03
CA GLY A 123 -21.10 7.58 -3.80
C GLY A 123 -20.58 6.23 -4.33
N GLN A 124 -19.40 6.17 -4.94
CA GLN A 124 -18.84 4.91 -5.44
C GLN A 124 -18.56 3.93 -4.29
N VAL A 125 -19.07 2.70 -4.40
CA VAL A 125 -18.69 1.60 -3.50
C VAL A 125 -17.27 1.14 -3.82
N LEU A 126 -16.39 1.25 -2.83
CA LEU A 126 -14.96 0.97 -2.97
C LEU A 126 -14.64 -0.47 -2.60
N SER A 127 -13.79 -1.09 -3.41
CA SER A 127 -13.30 -2.44 -3.15
C SER A 127 -11.96 -2.40 -2.39
N PRO A 128 -11.78 -3.23 -1.35
CA PRO A 128 -10.48 -3.49 -0.74
C PRO A 128 -9.36 -3.86 -1.71
N PHE A 129 -9.73 -4.45 -2.86
CA PHE A 129 -8.79 -4.90 -3.90
C PHE A 129 -8.61 -3.89 -5.04
N ALA A 130 -9.25 -2.71 -4.94
CA ALA A 130 -9.23 -1.70 -5.98
C ALA A 130 -9.05 -0.29 -5.40
N GLY A 131 -8.27 -0.13 -4.33
CA GLY A 131 -7.82 1.18 -3.85
C GLY A 131 -8.54 1.78 -2.65
N LEU A 132 -9.43 1.04 -1.96
CA LEU A 132 -10.10 1.54 -0.75
C LEU A 132 -9.08 1.97 0.32
N ASN A 133 -8.11 1.12 0.64
CA ASN A 133 -7.18 1.36 1.73
C ASN A 133 -6.22 2.49 1.40
N GLU A 134 -5.68 2.46 0.19
CA GLU A 134 -4.76 3.46 -0.33
C GLU A 134 -5.42 4.84 -0.40
N LEU A 135 -6.70 4.92 -0.78
CA LEU A 135 -7.45 6.18 -0.77
C LEU A 135 -7.60 6.73 0.65
N LEU A 136 -7.98 5.88 1.61
CA LEU A 136 -8.16 6.32 3.01
C LEU A 136 -6.83 6.69 3.67
N SER A 137 -5.76 5.94 3.40
CA SER A 137 -4.39 6.26 3.77
C SER A 137 -3.91 7.58 3.15
N ALA A 138 -4.23 7.83 1.88
CA ALA A 138 -3.91 9.09 1.21
C ALA A 138 -4.69 10.26 1.80
N LEU A 139 -5.99 10.09 2.09
CA LEU A 139 -6.79 11.11 2.76
C LEU A 139 -6.25 11.41 4.16
N PHE A 140 -5.85 10.38 4.90
CA PHE A 140 -5.23 10.54 6.19
C PHE A 140 -3.92 11.34 6.09
N ALA A 141 -3.04 10.97 5.14
CA ALA A 141 -1.81 11.70 4.87
C ALA A 141 -2.07 13.18 4.53
N VAL A 142 -2.99 13.44 3.60
CA VAL A 142 -3.35 14.81 3.19
C VAL A 142 -3.87 15.62 4.38
N ARG A 143 -4.75 15.05 5.21
CA ARG A 143 -5.27 15.73 6.41
C ARG A 143 -4.19 16.05 7.43
N ARG A 144 -3.11 15.28 7.49
CA ARG A 144 -1.94 15.59 8.32
C ARG A 144 -1.00 16.61 7.70
N LEU A 145 -0.86 16.60 6.38
CA LEU A 145 0.21 17.30 5.66
C LEU A 145 -0.20 18.63 5.03
N HIS A 146 -1.48 18.84 4.68
CA HIS A 146 -1.89 19.97 3.84
C HIS A 146 -1.68 21.37 4.45
N ASP A 147 -1.64 21.48 5.79
CA ASP A 147 -1.33 22.74 6.49
C ASP A 147 0.18 22.96 6.69
N VAL A 148 0.99 21.93 6.41
CA VAL A 148 2.44 21.91 6.63
C VAL A 148 3.21 22.02 5.31
N LEU A 149 2.67 21.42 4.25
CA LEU A 149 3.32 21.31 2.95
C LEU A 149 2.61 22.15 1.89
N PRO A 150 3.35 22.64 0.88
CA PRO A 150 2.73 23.20 -0.32
C PRO A 150 1.76 22.20 -0.98
N VAL A 151 0.74 22.74 -1.66
CA VAL A 151 -0.29 21.94 -2.35
C VAL A 151 0.34 20.91 -3.29
N ASP A 152 1.34 21.31 -4.08
CA ASP A 152 2.00 20.44 -5.04
C ASP A 152 2.72 19.26 -4.36
N ALA A 153 3.38 19.49 -3.22
CA ALA A 153 4.04 18.43 -2.47
C ALA A 153 3.02 17.46 -1.87
N THR A 154 1.93 17.99 -1.31
CA THR A 154 0.82 17.19 -0.75
C THR A 154 0.16 16.32 -1.83
N VAL A 155 -0.08 16.87 -3.02
CA VAL A 155 -0.61 16.12 -4.17
C VAL A 155 0.37 15.04 -4.61
N ARG A 156 1.67 15.33 -4.70
CA ARG A 156 2.67 14.33 -5.08
C ARG A 156 2.73 13.15 -4.11
N VAL A 157 2.54 13.38 -2.80
CA VAL A 157 2.43 12.30 -1.80
C VAL A 157 1.21 11.42 -2.10
N ALA A 158 0.04 12.03 -2.34
CA ALA A 158 -1.18 11.30 -2.68
C ALA A 158 -1.05 10.49 -4.00
N VAL A 159 -0.39 11.05 -5.02
CA VAL A 159 -0.09 10.35 -6.29
C VAL A 159 0.81 9.14 -6.06
N CYS A 160 1.79 9.24 -5.15
CA CYS A 160 2.63 8.12 -4.80
C CYS A 160 1.84 7.00 -4.09
N ILE A 161 0.98 7.35 -3.13
CA ILE A 161 0.11 6.38 -2.44
C ILE A 161 -0.87 5.73 -3.42
N GLU A 162 -1.45 6.48 -4.36
CA GLU A 162 -2.34 5.89 -5.38
C GLU A 162 -1.63 4.81 -6.21
N ALA A 163 -0.36 5.03 -6.53
CA ALA A 163 0.40 4.09 -7.34
C ALA A 163 0.67 2.76 -6.60
N THR A 164 0.64 2.72 -5.25
CA THR A 164 0.84 1.49 -4.47
C THR A 164 -0.35 0.53 -4.56
N ILE A 165 -1.51 0.95 -5.10
CA ILE A 165 -2.63 0.02 -5.36
C ILE A 165 -2.11 -1.13 -6.25
N PRO A 166 -2.06 -2.37 -5.74
CA PRO A 166 -1.25 -3.42 -6.33
C PRO A 166 -1.92 -4.03 -7.57
N PHE A 167 -1.09 -4.57 -8.47
CA PHE A 167 -1.47 -5.47 -9.58
C PHE A 167 -2.56 -4.98 -10.55
N ARG A 168 -2.81 -3.67 -10.61
CA ARG A 168 -3.75 -3.08 -11.57
C ARG A 168 -3.32 -3.33 -13.02
N SER A 169 -4.31 -3.62 -13.85
CA SER A 169 -4.20 -3.66 -15.30
C SER A 169 -5.19 -2.65 -15.91
N ALA A 170 -4.74 -1.83 -16.85
CA ALA A 170 -5.61 -0.93 -17.59
C ALA A 170 -5.77 -1.43 -19.05
N PRO A 171 -6.99 -1.45 -19.60
CA PRO A 171 -7.19 -1.66 -21.03
C PRO A 171 -6.81 -0.39 -21.81
N GLY A 172 -5.90 -0.51 -22.78
CA GLY A 172 -5.45 0.63 -23.59
C GLY A 172 -4.20 1.30 -23.00
N GLU A 173 -4.30 2.55 -22.57
CA GLU A 173 -3.20 3.31 -21.95
C GLU A 173 -2.67 2.58 -20.70
N GLY A 174 -1.36 2.68 -20.44
CA GLY A 174 -0.76 2.08 -19.25
C GLY A 174 -1.33 2.70 -17.97
N VAL A 175 -1.38 1.95 -16.86
CA VAL A 175 -1.88 2.43 -15.55
C VAL A 175 -1.26 3.77 -15.16
N SER A 176 0.04 3.96 -15.43
CA SER A 176 0.76 5.21 -15.15
C SER A 176 0.38 6.36 -16.07
N ASP A 177 0.04 6.11 -17.33
CA ASP A 177 -0.44 7.14 -18.26
C ASP A 177 -1.86 7.61 -17.86
N ALA A 178 -2.73 6.68 -17.43
CA ALA A 178 -4.03 7.03 -16.87
C ALA A 178 -3.90 7.86 -15.59
N LEU A 179 -2.92 7.56 -14.73
CA LEU A 179 -2.62 8.40 -13.57
C LEU A 179 -2.11 9.78 -13.98
N LEU A 180 -1.22 9.86 -14.97
CA LEU A 180 -0.73 11.13 -15.51
C LEU A 180 -1.90 12.02 -15.96
N ALA A 181 -2.82 11.49 -16.77
CA ALA A 181 -3.97 12.26 -17.26
C ALA A 181 -4.84 12.80 -16.12
N ARG A 182 -5.05 12.02 -15.05
CA ARG A 182 -5.80 12.45 -13.86
C ARG A 182 -5.07 13.55 -13.09
N VAL A 183 -3.75 13.47 -12.97
CA VAL A 183 -2.91 14.49 -12.31
C VAL A 183 -2.87 15.78 -13.13
N GLU A 184 -2.67 15.71 -14.44
CA GLU A 184 -2.72 16.88 -15.33
C GLU A 184 -4.09 17.56 -15.30
N GLY A 185 -5.16 16.78 -15.23
CA GLY A 185 -6.51 17.29 -15.08
C GLY A 185 -6.77 18.08 -13.78
N LEU A 186 -5.87 18.05 -12.79
CA LEU A 186 -6.01 18.86 -11.57
C LEU A 186 -5.77 20.35 -11.85
N GLY A 187 -5.13 20.69 -12.98
CA GLY A 187 -4.83 22.07 -13.36
C GLY A 187 -3.80 22.75 -12.47
N LEU A 188 -2.97 21.98 -11.75
CA LEU A 188 -1.93 22.47 -10.86
C LEU A 188 -0.61 22.66 -11.62
N ALA A 189 0.19 23.64 -11.21
CA ALA A 189 1.48 23.94 -11.82
C ALA A 189 2.61 23.03 -11.28
N LEU A 190 2.40 21.71 -11.32
CA LEU A 190 3.38 20.70 -10.90
C LEU A 190 3.91 19.91 -12.10
N ASP A 191 5.14 19.38 -11.98
CA ASP A 191 5.69 18.44 -12.95
C ASP A 191 5.00 17.07 -12.79
N ALA A 192 3.87 16.90 -13.49
CA ALA A 192 3.04 15.70 -13.42
C ALA A 192 3.81 14.44 -13.88
N VAL A 193 4.70 14.58 -14.86
CA VAL A 193 5.54 13.47 -15.35
C VAL A 193 6.50 13.02 -14.26
N GLN A 194 7.18 13.95 -13.58
CA GLN A 194 8.06 13.59 -12.47
C GLN A 194 7.28 13.03 -11.28
N ALA A 195 6.10 13.56 -10.97
CA ALA A 195 5.23 13.02 -9.91
C ALA A 195 4.87 11.54 -10.16
N VAL A 196 4.50 11.18 -11.40
CA VAL A 196 4.18 9.80 -11.76
C VAL A 196 5.44 8.91 -11.78
N LYS A 197 6.61 9.44 -12.15
CA LYS A 197 7.87 8.69 -12.04
C LYS A 197 8.21 8.34 -10.58
N ASP A 198 8.08 9.30 -9.68
CA ASP A 198 8.30 9.10 -8.25
C ASP A 198 7.31 8.06 -7.70
N ALA A 199 6.05 8.15 -8.11
CA ALA A 199 5.00 7.22 -7.73
C ALA A 199 5.26 5.78 -8.21
N VAL A 200 5.72 5.61 -9.45
CA VAL A 200 6.17 4.31 -9.97
C VAL A 200 7.38 3.78 -9.19
N GLY A 201 8.30 4.67 -8.80
CA GLY A 201 9.42 4.30 -7.94
C GLY A 201 8.97 3.72 -6.60
N LEU A 202 8.03 4.40 -5.92
CA LEU A 202 7.48 3.95 -4.65
C LEU A 202 6.71 2.63 -4.82
N ALA A 203 5.81 2.55 -5.80
CA ALA A 203 5.02 1.35 -6.06
C ALA A 203 5.88 0.12 -6.33
N ASN A 204 7.01 0.29 -7.04
CA ASN A 204 7.96 -0.80 -7.26
C ASN A 204 8.74 -1.18 -6.00
N GLN A 205 9.01 -0.22 -5.11
CA GLN A 205 9.69 -0.47 -3.85
C GLN A 205 8.77 -1.22 -2.88
N ASP A 206 7.49 -0.85 -2.81
CA ASP A 206 6.45 -1.50 -2.01
C ASP A 206 6.34 -3.01 -2.29
N VAL A 207 6.44 -3.40 -3.56
CA VAL A 207 6.40 -4.81 -3.98
C VAL A 207 7.79 -5.41 -4.27
N ALA A 208 8.87 -4.79 -3.78
CA ALA A 208 10.24 -5.19 -4.12
C ALA A 208 10.58 -6.64 -3.72
N ASN A 209 9.90 -7.17 -2.69
CA ASN A 209 10.06 -8.54 -2.22
C ASN A 209 9.82 -9.59 -3.31
N PHE A 210 8.95 -9.31 -4.29
CA PHE A 210 8.73 -10.21 -5.42
C PHE A 210 10.00 -10.44 -6.26
N ALA A 211 10.98 -9.55 -6.22
CA ALA A 211 12.24 -9.67 -6.95
C ALA A 211 13.43 -10.12 -6.09
N PHE A 212 13.21 -10.56 -4.84
CA PHE A 212 14.31 -11.03 -4.00
C PHE A 212 15.02 -12.23 -4.62
N ALA A 213 16.36 -12.17 -4.63
CA ALA A 213 17.21 -13.26 -5.09
C ALA A 213 17.23 -14.43 -4.09
N ASP A 214 17.14 -14.11 -2.79
CA ASP A 214 16.94 -15.11 -1.74
C ASP A 214 15.48 -15.54 -1.71
N THR A 215 15.23 -16.74 -2.24
CA THR A 215 13.89 -17.32 -2.32
C THR A 215 13.31 -17.68 -0.95
N ALA A 216 14.15 -17.94 0.06
CA ALA A 216 13.68 -18.18 1.41
C ALA A 216 13.09 -16.91 2.01
N ARG A 217 13.74 -15.75 1.82
CA ARG A 217 13.22 -14.45 2.25
C ARG A 217 11.91 -14.10 1.54
N PHE A 218 11.79 -14.37 0.23
CA PHE A 218 10.53 -14.18 -0.50
C PHE A 218 9.40 -15.07 0.05
N LEU A 219 9.68 -16.35 0.32
CA LEU A 219 8.69 -17.26 0.90
C LEU A 219 8.33 -16.87 2.35
N ASP A 220 9.27 -16.37 3.15
CA ASP A 220 9.00 -15.87 4.49
C ASP A 220 7.99 -14.71 4.48
N ASN A 221 8.19 -13.73 3.57
CA ASN A 221 7.23 -12.66 3.35
C ASN A 221 5.84 -13.21 2.93
N THR A 222 5.82 -14.25 2.10
CA THR A 222 4.56 -14.94 1.74
C THR A 222 3.88 -15.57 2.96
N TRP A 223 4.66 -16.10 3.91
CA TRP A 223 4.14 -16.64 5.17
C TRP A 223 3.61 -15.56 6.10
N GLN A 224 4.24 -14.39 6.15
CA GLN A 224 3.75 -13.26 6.91
C GLN A 224 2.42 -12.73 6.36
N LEU A 225 2.21 -12.76 5.03
CA LEU A 225 0.95 -12.37 4.39
C LEU A 225 -0.22 -13.33 4.68
N LEU A 226 0.03 -14.59 5.04
CA LEU A 226 -1.02 -15.57 5.27
C LEU A 226 -1.96 -15.23 6.43
N PRO A 227 -1.49 -15.02 7.68
CA PRO A 227 -2.35 -14.59 8.78
C PRO A 227 -2.94 -13.20 8.55
N GLU A 228 -2.22 -12.33 7.84
CA GLU A 228 -2.72 -11.01 7.51
C GLU A 228 -3.92 -11.07 6.56
N SER A 229 -3.83 -11.82 5.45
CA SER A 229 -4.93 -11.96 4.49
C SER A 229 -6.03 -12.93 4.91
N ASN A 230 -5.83 -13.72 5.98
CA ASN A 230 -6.78 -14.72 6.46
C ASN A 230 -7.00 -14.59 7.98
N THR A 231 -8.07 -13.91 8.37
CA THR A 231 -8.43 -13.65 9.79
C THR A 231 -8.48 -14.91 10.66
N GLN A 232 -8.85 -16.05 10.09
CA GLN A 232 -8.91 -17.35 10.79
C GLN A 232 -7.54 -17.84 11.26
N LEU A 233 -6.45 -17.43 10.61
CA LEU A 233 -5.09 -17.83 10.98
C LEU A 233 -4.46 -16.91 12.03
N ARG A 234 -5.13 -15.83 12.43
CA ARG A 234 -4.63 -14.87 13.44
C ARG A 234 -4.87 -15.34 14.87
N VAL A 235 -5.79 -16.28 15.06
CA VAL A 235 -6.03 -16.90 16.36
C VAL A 235 -5.03 -18.03 16.60
N ARG A 236 -4.69 -18.28 17.87
CA ARG A 236 -3.70 -19.30 18.25
C ARG A 236 -4.10 -20.74 17.89
N VAL A 237 -5.39 -20.99 17.69
CA VAL A 237 -5.93 -22.31 17.38
C VAL A 237 -6.88 -22.18 16.20
N TYR A 238 -6.59 -22.91 15.12
CA TYR A 238 -7.43 -23.02 13.94
C TYR A 238 -7.50 -24.49 13.52
N THR A 239 -8.57 -24.84 12.82
CA THR A 239 -8.80 -26.19 12.29
C THR A 239 -7.98 -26.43 11.04
N ILE A 240 -7.79 -27.70 10.68
CA ILE A 240 -7.14 -28.08 9.42
C ILE A 240 -7.90 -27.54 8.20
N ASP A 241 -9.24 -27.44 8.27
CA ASP A 241 -10.09 -26.87 7.22
C ASP A 241 -9.80 -25.39 6.98
N GLN A 242 -9.66 -24.61 8.06
CA GLN A 242 -9.35 -23.18 7.99
C GLN A 242 -7.96 -22.95 7.40
N TYR A 243 -6.97 -23.76 7.82
CA TYR A 243 -5.63 -23.73 7.23
C TYR A 243 -5.64 -24.11 5.74
N HIS A 244 -6.35 -25.19 5.37
CA HIS A 244 -6.48 -25.63 3.98
C HIS A 244 -7.10 -24.55 3.10
N LEU A 245 -8.18 -23.92 3.56
CA LEU A 245 -8.83 -22.82 2.85
C LEU A 245 -7.89 -21.63 2.64
N ALA A 246 -7.13 -21.23 3.67
CA ALA A 246 -6.16 -20.15 3.57
C ALA A 246 -5.05 -20.47 2.55
N MET A 247 -4.48 -21.69 2.59
CA MET A 247 -3.51 -22.16 1.59
C MET A 247 -4.09 -22.12 0.18
N LYS A 248 -5.34 -22.59 0.01
CA LYS A 248 -6.03 -22.62 -1.29
C LYS A 248 -6.22 -21.22 -1.86
N LYS A 249 -6.62 -20.25 -1.02
CA LYS A 249 -6.76 -18.84 -1.42
C LYS A 249 -5.42 -18.24 -1.85
N MET A 250 -4.37 -18.41 -1.05
CA MET A 250 -3.05 -17.88 -1.36
C MET A 250 -2.46 -18.54 -2.63
N ARG A 251 -2.62 -19.85 -2.79
CA ARG A 251 -2.26 -20.55 -4.04
C ARG A 251 -3.01 -19.97 -5.24
N GLY A 252 -4.33 -19.74 -5.07
CA GLY A 252 -5.16 -19.13 -6.10
C GLY A 252 -4.64 -17.75 -6.52
N PHE A 253 -4.29 -16.91 -5.54
CA PHE A 253 -3.69 -15.60 -5.79
C PHE A 253 -2.42 -15.70 -6.67
N PHE A 254 -1.43 -16.54 -6.30
CA PHE A 254 -0.23 -16.72 -7.11
C PHE A 254 -0.49 -17.40 -8.47
N GLY A 255 -1.56 -18.18 -8.59
CA GLY A 255 -1.97 -18.77 -9.87
C GLY A 255 -2.58 -17.76 -10.85
N PHE A 256 -3.15 -16.66 -10.35
CA PHE A 256 -3.71 -15.58 -11.18
C PHE A 256 -2.77 -14.40 -11.38
N LEU A 257 -1.81 -14.20 -10.46
CA LEU A 257 -0.89 -13.07 -10.50
C LEU A 257 0.05 -13.17 -11.71
N LYS A 258 0.08 -12.11 -12.51
CA LYS A 258 0.93 -11.97 -13.67
C LYS A 258 2.16 -11.13 -13.33
N ALA A 259 3.36 -11.59 -13.69
CA ALA A 259 4.60 -10.88 -13.37
C ALA A 259 4.66 -9.47 -13.99
N GLU A 260 3.98 -9.27 -15.12
CA GLU A 260 3.94 -8.03 -15.88
C GLU A 260 3.27 -6.87 -15.13
N VAL A 261 2.36 -7.19 -14.19
CA VAL A 261 1.62 -6.20 -13.39
C VAL A 261 2.22 -5.96 -12.00
N VAL A 262 3.24 -6.73 -11.61
CA VAL A 262 3.96 -6.55 -10.33
C VAL A 262 4.78 -5.27 -10.39
N PHE A 263 5.73 -5.20 -11.33
CA PHE A 263 6.58 -4.03 -11.52
C PHE A 263 6.11 -3.18 -12.69
N ARG A 264 6.12 -1.87 -12.48
CA ARG A 264 5.66 -0.86 -13.43
C ARG A 264 6.84 -0.02 -13.94
N GLY A 265 6.69 0.46 -15.16
CA GLY A 265 7.59 1.46 -15.75
C GLY A 265 6.79 2.63 -16.30
N PHE A 266 7.38 3.81 -16.28
CA PHE A 266 6.79 5.01 -16.87
C PHE A 266 7.89 5.91 -17.41
N ARG A 267 7.78 6.29 -18.69
CA ARG A 267 8.71 7.21 -19.38
C ARG A 267 10.19 6.88 -19.14
N GLY A 268 10.53 5.59 -19.21
CA GLY A 268 11.90 5.08 -19.03
C GLY A 268 12.39 4.95 -17.59
N ALA A 269 11.50 5.09 -16.59
CA ALA A 269 11.79 4.88 -15.18
C ALA A 269 10.97 3.69 -14.61
N PRO A 270 11.60 2.62 -14.08
CA PRO A 270 13.02 2.33 -14.19
C PRO A 270 13.43 2.06 -15.65
N SER A 271 14.73 1.93 -15.92
CA SER A 271 15.20 1.62 -17.27
C SER A 271 14.57 0.31 -17.78
N PRO A 272 14.32 0.16 -19.10
CA PRO A 272 13.70 -1.05 -19.65
C PRO A 272 14.40 -2.35 -19.22
N ALA A 273 15.74 -2.36 -19.27
CA ALA A 273 16.54 -3.52 -18.83
C ALA A 273 16.34 -3.85 -17.33
N ARG A 274 16.22 -2.83 -16.47
CA ARG A 274 15.93 -3.04 -15.04
C ARG A 274 14.52 -3.57 -14.84
N LEU A 275 13.54 -3.02 -15.56
CA LEU A 275 12.15 -3.48 -15.49
C LEU A 275 12.02 -4.95 -15.91
N ASP A 276 12.68 -5.33 -17.01
CA ASP A 276 12.68 -6.71 -17.50
C ASP A 276 13.33 -7.66 -16.48
N ALA A 277 14.45 -7.25 -15.87
CA ALA A 277 15.10 -8.03 -14.83
C ALA A 277 14.21 -8.23 -13.59
N LEU A 278 13.51 -7.18 -13.15
CA LEU A 278 12.56 -7.24 -12.04
C LEU A 278 11.38 -8.16 -12.35
N ARG A 279 10.79 -8.05 -13.53
CA ARG A 279 9.68 -8.92 -13.99
C ARG A 279 10.10 -10.37 -14.13
N ALA A 280 11.30 -10.63 -14.66
CA ALA A 280 11.84 -11.98 -14.73
C ALA A 280 12.08 -12.58 -13.33
N ALA A 281 12.52 -11.79 -12.36
CA ALA A 281 12.65 -12.24 -10.97
C ALA A 281 11.27 -12.52 -10.33
N ALA A 282 10.31 -11.62 -10.50
CA ALA A 282 8.93 -11.84 -10.05
C ALA A 282 8.33 -13.11 -10.64
N ALA A 283 8.48 -13.35 -11.94
CA ALA A 283 7.96 -14.54 -12.59
C ALA A 283 8.47 -15.84 -11.94
N ARG A 284 9.79 -15.92 -11.69
CA ARG A 284 10.40 -17.06 -10.99
C ARG A 284 9.86 -17.24 -9.58
N ASN A 285 9.74 -16.15 -8.82
CA ASN A 285 9.28 -16.20 -7.44
C ASN A 285 7.77 -16.54 -7.35
N ILE A 286 6.94 -16.00 -8.25
CA ILE A 286 5.51 -16.35 -8.36
C ILE A 286 5.34 -17.84 -8.65
N GLU A 287 6.10 -18.38 -9.62
CA GLU A 287 6.08 -19.80 -9.94
C GLU A 287 6.52 -20.67 -8.74
N LEU A 288 7.58 -20.26 -8.06
CA LEU A 288 8.06 -20.92 -6.85
C LEU A 288 6.99 -20.92 -5.74
N ALA A 289 6.38 -19.77 -5.44
CA ALA A 289 5.31 -19.67 -4.44
C ALA A 289 4.12 -20.57 -4.81
N HIS A 290 3.72 -20.59 -6.09
CA HIS A 290 2.64 -21.45 -6.55
C HIS A 290 2.95 -22.95 -6.34
N HIS A 291 4.17 -23.41 -6.66
CA HIS A 291 4.60 -24.79 -6.39
C HIS A 291 4.68 -25.09 -4.89
N TYR A 292 5.29 -24.18 -4.12
CA TYR A 292 5.42 -24.31 -2.67
C TYR A 292 4.06 -24.47 -1.98
N LEU A 293 3.11 -23.58 -2.30
CA LEU A 293 1.75 -23.61 -1.74
C LEU A 293 0.97 -24.83 -2.22
N THR A 294 1.22 -25.32 -3.44
CA THR A 294 0.64 -26.57 -3.93
C THR A 294 1.11 -27.76 -3.09
N ALA A 295 2.40 -27.85 -2.78
CA ALA A 295 2.93 -28.89 -1.91
C ALA A 295 2.36 -28.81 -0.48
N LYS A 296 2.25 -27.60 0.09
CA LYS A 296 1.61 -27.39 1.40
C LYS A 296 0.13 -27.76 1.41
N LEU A 297 -0.60 -27.42 0.34
CA LEU A 297 -2.02 -27.76 0.20
C LEU A 297 -2.24 -29.27 0.05
N LEU A 298 -1.35 -29.98 -0.65
CA LEU A 298 -1.38 -31.45 -0.73
C LEU A 298 -1.20 -32.07 0.66
N ALA A 299 -0.19 -31.61 1.41
CA ALA A 299 0.04 -32.09 2.78
C ALA A 299 -1.17 -31.79 3.70
N ALA A 300 -1.75 -30.61 3.60
CA ALA A 300 -2.96 -30.24 4.34
C ALA A 300 -4.15 -31.13 4.00
N SER A 301 -4.33 -31.46 2.71
CA SER A 301 -5.42 -32.35 2.25
C SER A 301 -5.29 -33.76 2.83
N LEU A 302 -4.07 -34.28 2.96
CA LEU A 302 -3.83 -35.59 3.58
C LEU A 302 -4.20 -35.59 5.06
N LEU A 303 -3.82 -34.53 5.80
CA LEU A 303 -4.19 -34.38 7.20
C LEU A 303 -5.70 -34.22 7.38
N GLN A 304 -6.35 -33.45 6.51
CA GLN A 304 -7.81 -33.27 6.51
C GLN A 304 -8.56 -34.58 6.26
N ALA A 305 -8.02 -35.48 5.43
CA ALA A 305 -8.65 -36.76 5.12
C ALA A 305 -8.60 -37.79 6.26
N ILE A 306 -7.71 -37.60 7.24
CA ILE A 306 -7.53 -38.53 8.37
C ILE A 306 -7.93 -37.93 9.73
N ALA A 307 -8.33 -36.66 9.76
CA ALA A 307 -8.85 -35.95 10.93
C ALA A 307 -10.35 -36.23 11.10
#